data_AF-A0A2A6F5A3-F1
#
_entry.id   AF-A0A2A6F5A3-F1
#
_cell.length_a   1.000
_cell.length_b   1.000
_cell.length_c   1.000
_cell.angle_alpha   90.00
_cell.angle_beta   90.00
_cell.angle_gamma   90.00
#
_symmetry.space_group_name_H-M   'P 1'
#
loop_
_entity.id
_entity.type
_entity.pdbx_description
1 polymer ?
#
loop_
_entity_poly.entity_id
_entity_poly.type
_entity_poly.pdbx_seq_one_letter_code
_entity_poly.pdbx_strand_id
1 'polypeptide(L)'
;LYQVATRHGRTSVATMLLAGIALAALAMALTGILIFMADDRQLRDLTFWQLGSLAGATWQKIGSVGPIIVLALAAMPFLARGLNALALGEATAGHLGIPVQRLKYTAIVGVSAAVGASVAVSGGIGFIGIV
;
A
#
# COMPACT_ATOMS: atom_id res chain seq x y z
N LEU A 1 5.07 9.62 -0.23
CA LEU A 1 4.37 9.52 -1.53
C LEU A 1 3.16 10.46 -1.62
N TYR A 2 2.09 10.25 -0.83
CA TYR A 2 0.88 11.08 -0.91
C TYR A 2 1.14 12.60 -0.79
N GLN A 3 1.98 13.03 0.15
CA GLN A 3 2.34 14.44 0.31
C GLN A 3 3.07 15.01 -0.91
N VAL A 4 3.98 14.24 -1.53
CA VAL A 4 4.70 14.66 -2.74
C VAL A 4 3.74 14.84 -3.93
N ALA A 5 2.71 14.01 -4.00
CA ALA A 5 1.69 14.04 -5.04
C ALA A 5 0.58 15.08 -4.81
N THR A 6 0.55 15.72 -3.65
CA THR A 6 -0.51 16.66 -3.25
C THR A 6 0.04 18.07 -3.23
N ARG A 7 -0.50 18.94 -4.10
CA ARG A 7 -0.16 20.38 -4.12
C ARG A 7 -1.44 21.19 -4.03
N HIS A 8 -1.45 22.22 -3.18
CA HIS A 8 -2.61 23.12 -2.98
C HIS A 8 -3.92 22.37 -2.70
N GLY A 9 -3.87 21.28 -1.93
CA GLY A 9 -5.06 20.49 -1.58
C GLY A 9 -5.62 19.59 -2.69
N ARG A 10 -4.96 19.49 -3.84
CA ARG A 10 -5.34 18.58 -4.94
C ARG A 10 -4.26 17.51 -5.12
N THR A 11 -4.66 16.24 -5.14
CA THR A 11 -3.74 15.13 -5.45
C THR A 11 -3.81 14.76 -6.93
N SER A 12 -2.69 14.89 -7.63
CA SER A 12 -2.53 14.42 -9.01
C SER A 12 -2.18 12.93 -9.02
N VAL A 13 -3.03 12.11 -9.66
CA VAL A 13 -2.78 10.66 -9.77
C VAL A 13 -1.51 10.39 -10.59
N ALA A 14 -1.30 11.12 -11.69
CA ALA A 14 -0.09 10.97 -12.50
C ALA A 14 1.19 11.28 -11.71
N THR A 15 1.20 12.36 -10.93
CA THR A 15 2.33 12.71 -10.07
C THR A 15 2.52 11.68 -8.96
N MET A 16 1.43 11.11 -8.45
CA MET A 16 1.46 10.03 -7.46
C MET A 16 2.14 8.77 -8.02
N LEU A 17 1.81 8.38 -9.25
CA LEU A 17 2.42 7.24 -9.92
C LEU A 17 3.91 7.48 -10.18
N LEU A 18 4.29 8.64 -10.73
CA LEU A 18 5.70 8.99 -10.97
C LEU A 18 6.52 9.03 -9.67
N ALA A 19 5.98 9.68 -8.63
CA ALA A 19 6.62 9.71 -7.31
C ALA A 19 6.74 8.31 -6.70
N GLY A 20 5.76 7.43 -6.94
CA GLY A 20 5.79 6.04 -6.53
C GLY A 20 6.92 5.27 -7.21
N ILE A 21 7.06 5.38 -8.52
CA ILE A 21 8.14 4.74 -9.28
C ILE A 21 9.52 5.25 -8.79
N ALA A 22 9.67 6.56 -8.58
CA ALA A 22 10.91 7.12 -8.06
C ALA A 22 11.25 6.60 -6.65
N LEU A 23 10.28 6.54 -5.74
CA LEU A 23 10.47 6.00 -4.39
C LEU A 23 10.76 4.50 -4.40
N ALA A 24 10.12 3.73 -5.28
CA ALA A 24 10.39 2.32 -5.45
C ALA A 24 11.83 2.08 -5.93
N ALA A 25 12.30 2.86 -6.91
CA ALA A 25 13.68 2.81 -7.37
C ALA A 25 14.69 3.14 -6.24
N LEU A 26 14.41 4.16 -5.44
CA LEU A 26 15.23 4.51 -4.28
C LEU A 26 15.25 3.37 -3.24
N ALA A 27 14.09 2.79 -2.92
CA ALA A 27 14.00 1.67 -1.98
C ALA A 27 14.77 0.44 -2.49
N MET A 28 14.69 0.14 -3.79
CA MET A 28 15.47 -0.94 -4.41
C MET A 28 16.97 -0.66 -4.36
N ALA A 29 17.41 0.58 -4.61
CA ALA A 29 18.82 0.96 -4.50
C ALA A 29 19.35 0.79 -3.06
N LEU A 30 18.59 1.26 -2.06
CA LEU A 30 18.95 1.09 -0.64
C LEU A 30 18.99 -0.39 -0.25
N THR A 31 18.01 -1.18 -0.70
CA THR A 31 18.01 -2.63 -0.49
C THR A 31 19.22 -3.30 -1.13
N GLY A 32 19.62 -2.85 -2.33
CA GLY A 32 20.83 -3.32 -3.01
C GLY A 32 22.12 -3.05 -2.24
N ILE A 33 22.22 -1.88 -1.60
CA ILE A 33 23.36 -1.56 -0.71
C ILE A 33 23.36 -2.50 0.50
N LEU A 34 22.20 -2.74 1.13
CA LEU A 34 22.10 -3.66 2.25
C LEU A 34 22.47 -5.10 1.86
N ILE A 35 22.04 -5.54 0.68
CA ILE A 35 22.40 -6.83 0.10
C ILE A 35 23.92 -6.95 -0.09
N PHE A 36 24.56 -5.90 -0.60
CA PHE A 36 26.01 -5.88 -0.81
C PHE A 36 26.80 -6.01 0.50
N MET A 37 26.26 -5.48 1.60
CA MET A 37 26.88 -5.55 2.93
C MET A 37 26.49 -6.79 3.74
N ALA A 38 25.56 -7.62 3.25
CA ALA A 38 24.98 -8.72 4.01
C ALA A 38 25.81 -10.01 3.91
N ASP A 39 25.83 -10.79 4.98
CA ASP A 39 26.44 -12.13 4.99
C ASP A 39 25.50 -13.19 4.35
N ASP A 40 26.05 -14.37 4.02
CA ASP A 40 25.33 -15.48 3.37
C ASP A 40 24.05 -15.97 4.06
N ARG A 41 23.92 -15.74 5.37
CA ARG A 41 22.69 -16.07 6.12
C ARG A 41 21.62 -15.01 5.91
N GLN A 42 21.98 -13.74 6.07
CA GLN A 42 21.07 -12.61 5.90
C GLN A 42 20.55 -12.53 4.46
N LEU A 43 21.42 -12.78 3.47
CA LEU A 43 21.04 -12.80 2.07
C LEU A 43 19.97 -13.86 1.79
N ARG A 44 20.15 -15.06 2.35
CA ARG A 44 19.23 -16.18 2.20
C ARG A 44 17.87 -15.89 2.85
N ASP A 45 17.89 -15.35 4.06
CA ASP A 45 16.68 -14.92 4.77
C ASP A 45 15.92 -13.85 3.97
N LEU A 46 16.63 -12.87 3.41
CA LEU A 46 16.05 -11.84 2.56
C LEU A 46 15.45 -12.42 1.27
N THR A 47 16.16 -13.34 0.59
CA THR A 47 15.64 -14.02 -0.61
C THR A 47 14.36 -14.78 -0.29
N PHE A 48 14.30 -15.53 0.81
CA PHE A 48 13.08 -16.23 1.21
C PHE A 48 11.95 -15.29 1.60
N TRP A 49 12.26 -14.17 2.26
CA TRP A 49 11.26 -13.15 2.57
C TRP A 49 10.69 -12.48 1.30
N GLN A 50 11.54 -12.23 0.29
CA GLN A 50 11.11 -11.63 -0.97
C GLN A 50 10.18 -12.54 -1.79
N LEU A 51 10.39 -13.87 -1.74
CA LEU A 51 9.51 -14.84 -2.41
C LEU A 51 8.10 -14.90 -1.80
N GLY A 52 7.97 -14.49 -0.54
CA GLY A 52 6.73 -14.56 0.22
C GLY A 52 6.41 -15.98 0.73
N SER A 53 5.94 -16.08 1.97
CA SER A 53 5.54 -17.35 2.58
C SER A 53 4.63 -17.14 3.80
N LEU A 54 3.67 -18.04 3.98
CA LEU A 54 2.83 -18.13 5.19
C LEU A 54 3.31 -19.20 6.18
N ALA A 55 4.38 -19.93 5.87
CA ALA A 55 4.87 -21.04 6.70
C ALA A 55 5.29 -20.60 8.11
N GLY A 56 5.71 -19.34 8.27
CA GLY A 56 6.10 -18.76 9.56
C GLY A 56 4.98 -18.05 10.32
N ALA A 57 3.71 -18.35 10.01
CA ALA A 57 2.57 -17.72 10.68
C ALA A 57 2.47 -18.15 12.15
N THR A 58 2.35 -17.18 13.05
CA THR A 58 2.17 -17.40 14.49
C THR A 58 1.06 -16.50 15.01
N TRP A 59 0.41 -16.89 16.11
CA TRP A 59 -0.61 -16.07 16.76
C TRP A 59 -0.11 -14.69 17.19
N GLN A 60 1.18 -14.57 17.52
CA GLN A 60 1.82 -13.29 17.84
C GLN A 60 1.90 -12.38 16.62
N LYS A 61 2.32 -12.90 15.45
CA LYS A 61 2.33 -12.14 14.19
C LYS A 61 0.91 -11.75 13.77
N ILE A 62 -0.04 -12.67 13.88
CA ILE A 62 -1.44 -12.39 13.55
C ILE A 62 -2.02 -11.35 14.52
N GLY A 63 -1.72 -11.44 15.82
CA GLY A 63 -2.16 -10.47 16.82
C GLY A 63 -1.58 -9.08 16.61
N SER A 64 -0.37 -8.96 16.04
CA SER A 64 0.25 -7.66 15.78
C SER A 64 -0.31 -6.95 14.55
N VAL A 65 -0.58 -7.67 13.45
CA VAL A 65 -1.10 -7.06 12.20
C VAL A 65 -2.61 -7.16 12.03
N GLY A 66 -3.25 -8.13 12.68
CA GLY A 66 -4.68 -8.43 12.59
C GLY A 66 -5.58 -7.22 12.86
N PRO A 67 -5.38 -6.46 13.96
CA PRO A 67 -6.19 -5.26 14.23
C PRO A 67 -6.11 -4.22 13.10
N ILE A 68 -4.93 -4.02 12.51
CA ILE A 68 -4.72 -3.07 11.40
C ILE A 68 -5.48 -3.53 10.16
N ILE A 69 -5.36 -4.81 9.81
CA ILE A 69 -6.03 -5.40 8.66
C ILE A 69 -7.55 -5.36 8.84
N VAL A 70 -8.06 -5.77 10.02
CA VAL A 70 -9.50 -5.77 10.34
C VAL A 70 -10.06 -4.35 10.28
N LEU A 71 -9.36 -3.36 10.85
CA LEU A 71 -9.80 -1.96 10.82
C LEU A 71 -9.83 -1.42 9.38
N ALA A 72 -8.81 -1.71 8.58
CA ALA A 72 -8.79 -1.31 7.18
C ALA A 72 -9.92 -1.97 6.38
N LEU A 73 -10.12 -3.28 6.53
CA LEU A 73 -11.21 -4.02 5.88
C LEU A 73 -12.60 -3.52 6.32
N ALA A 74 -12.78 -3.23 7.60
CA ALA A 74 -14.04 -2.67 8.11
C ALA A 74 -14.30 -1.26 7.55
N ALA A 75 -13.25 -0.47 7.30
CA ALA A 75 -13.39 0.87 6.73
C ALA A 75 -13.74 0.86 5.22
N MET A 76 -13.27 -0.11 4.45
CA MET A 76 -13.39 -0.11 2.98
C MET A 76 -14.84 -0.05 2.45
N PRO A 77 -15.83 -0.80 3.00
CA PRO A 77 -17.22 -0.74 2.53
C PRO A 77 -17.83 0.67 2.58
N PHE A 78 -17.42 1.49 3.55
CA PHE A 78 -17.92 2.87 3.68
C PHE A 78 -17.43 3.79 2.56
N LEU A 79 -16.35 3.42 1.85
CA LEU A 79 -15.83 4.17 0.71
C LEU A 79 -16.48 3.74 -0.61
N ALA A 80 -17.19 2.61 -0.67
CA ALA A 80 -17.68 2.00 -1.91
C ALA A 80 -18.49 2.96 -2.79
N ARG A 81 -19.43 3.72 -2.19
CA ARG A 81 -20.24 4.71 -2.92
C ARG A 81 -19.38 5.83 -3.53
N GLY A 82 -18.40 6.32 -2.77
CA GLY A 82 -17.48 7.35 -3.24
C GLY A 82 -16.58 6.83 -4.36
N LEU A 83 -16.08 5.60 -4.25
CA LEU A 83 -15.26 4.96 -5.28
C LEU A 83 -16.04 4.72 -6.58
N ASN A 84 -17.31 4.29 -6.48
CA ASN A 84 -18.20 4.17 -7.64
C ASN A 84 -18.42 5.52 -8.33
N ALA A 85 -18.64 6.59 -7.56
CA ALA A 85 -18.75 7.94 -8.13
C ALA A 85 -17.43 8.39 -8.79
N LEU A 86 -16.28 8.06 -8.18
CA LEU A 86 -14.97 8.37 -8.73
C LEU A 86 -14.70 7.67 -10.07
N ALA A 87 -15.26 6.48 -10.28
CA ALA A 87 -15.18 5.76 -11.55
C ALA A 87 -15.89 6.50 -12.71
N LEU A 88 -16.87 7.37 -12.41
CA LEU A 88 -17.51 8.27 -13.37
C LEU A 88 -16.69 9.54 -13.65
N GLY A 89 -15.53 9.70 -13.01
CA GLY A 89 -14.63 10.84 -13.12
C GLY A 89 -14.64 11.75 -11.89
N GLU A 90 -13.49 12.40 -11.61
CA GLU A 90 -13.32 13.26 -10.44
C GLU A 90 -14.28 14.46 -10.42
N ALA A 91 -14.53 15.07 -11.59
CA ALA A 91 -15.46 16.20 -11.72
C ALA A 91 -16.91 15.76 -11.41
N THR A 92 -17.34 14.63 -11.97
CA THR A 92 -18.68 14.06 -11.74
C THR A 92 -18.89 13.70 -10.27
N ALA A 93 -17.92 13.04 -9.64
CA ALA A 93 -17.98 12.72 -8.21
C ALA A 93 -18.11 13.97 -7.33
N GLY A 94 -17.37 15.04 -7.67
CA GLY A 94 -17.48 16.33 -7.00
C GLY A 94 -18.88 16.97 -7.13
N HIS A 95 -19.48 16.92 -8.32
CA HIS A 95 -20.85 17.41 -8.54
C HIS A 95 -21.92 16.60 -7.79
N LEU A 96 -21.66 15.31 -7.53
CA LEU A 96 -22.50 14.46 -6.68
C LEU A 96 -22.32 14.72 -5.17
N GLY A 97 -21.52 15.72 -4.79
CA GLY A 97 -21.29 16.12 -3.40
C GLY A 97 -20.27 15.24 -2.66
N ILE A 98 -19.56 14.34 -3.36
CA ILE A 98 -18.53 13.51 -2.75
C ILE A 98 -17.29 14.36 -2.47
N PRO A 99 -16.75 14.37 -1.24
CA PRO A 99 -15.49 15.04 -0.93
C PRO A 99 -14.31 14.24 -1.49
N VAL A 100 -14.07 14.33 -2.80
CA VAL A 100 -13.11 13.52 -3.58
C VAL A 100 -11.74 13.45 -2.92
N GLN A 101 -11.22 14.58 -2.42
CA GLN A 101 -9.90 14.62 -1.81
C GLN A 101 -9.82 13.82 -0.50
N ARG A 102 -10.87 13.88 0.34
CA ARG A 102 -10.96 13.09 1.58
C ARG A 102 -11.12 11.60 1.27
N LEU A 103 -11.90 11.28 0.23
CA LEU A 103 -12.06 9.92 -0.25
C LEU A 103 -10.73 9.33 -0.72
N LYS A 104 -9.97 10.05 -1.56
CA LYS A 104 -8.65 9.61 -2.04
C LYS A 104 -7.68 9.39 -0.87
N TYR A 105 -7.63 10.33 0.08
CA TYR A 105 -6.77 10.20 1.25
C TYR A 105 -7.09 8.97 2.08
N THR A 106 -8.36 8.78 2.45
CA THR A 106 -8.80 7.64 3.28
C THR A 106 -8.59 6.30 2.57
N ALA A 107 -8.86 6.22 1.27
CA ALA A 107 -8.57 5.02 0.47
C ALA A 107 -7.08 4.68 0.45
N ILE A 108 -6.23 5.68 0.18
CA ILE A 108 -4.78 5.49 0.10
C ILE A 108 -4.21 5.05 1.44
N VAL A 109 -4.62 5.68 2.55
CA VAL A 109 -4.16 5.32 3.88
C VAL A 109 -4.62 3.91 4.25
N GLY A 110 -5.90 3.58 4.03
CA GLY A 110 -6.44 2.26 4.34
C GLY A 110 -5.77 1.13 3.56
N VAL A 111 -5.60 1.30 2.25
CA VAL A 111 -4.91 0.31 1.40
C VAL A 111 -3.44 0.20 1.78
N SER A 112 -2.76 1.33 2.02
CA SER A 112 -1.34 1.33 2.41
C SER A 112 -1.13 0.63 3.75
N ALA A 113 -2.02 0.82 4.72
CA ALA A 113 -2.00 0.14 6.00
C ALA A 113 -2.24 -1.37 5.85
N ALA A 114 -3.27 -1.78 5.12
CA ALA A 114 -3.60 -3.18 4.90
C ALA A 114 -2.49 -3.93 4.14
N VAL A 115 -2.01 -3.36 3.02
CA VAL A 115 -0.96 -3.98 2.20
C VAL A 115 0.36 -4.02 2.95
N GLY A 116 0.74 -2.93 3.62
CA GLY A 116 1.98 -2.88 4.42
C GLY A 116 1.97 -3.90 5.57
N ALA A 117 0.85 -4.02 6.28
CA ALA A 117 0.68 -4.99 7.34
C ALA A 117 0.78 -6.44 6.83
N SER A 118 0.14 -6.75 5.69
CA SER A 118 0.22 -8.06 5.05
C SER A 118 1.65 -8.39 4.62
N VAL A 119 2.30 -7.51 3.85
CA VAL A 119 3.66 -7.72 3.33
C VAL A 119 4.69 -7.87 4.46
N ALA A 120 4.53 -7.14 5.57
CA ALA A 120 5.43 -7.25 6.72
C ALA A 120 5.50 -8.67 7.32
N VAL A 121 4.40 -9.41 7.31
CA VAL A 121 4.34 -10.77 7.89
C VAL A 121 4.46 -11.89 6.87
N SER A 122 4.00 -11.67 5.63
CA SER A 122 3.98 -12.70 4.58
C SER A 122 5.09 -12.56 3.55
N GLY A 123 5.81 -11.44 3.51
CA GLY A 123 6.68 -11.09 2.40
C GLY A 123 5.90 -10.65 1.15
N GLY A 124 6.61 -10.53 0.03
CA GLY A 124 6.04 -10.04 -1.23
C GLY A 124 5.22 -11.09 -1.97
N ILE A 125 3.88 -11.03 -1.87
CA ILE A 125 2.98 -11.91 -2.63
C ILE A 125 2.26 -11.10 -3.72
N GLY A 126 2.51 -11.45 -4.98
CA GLY A 126 1.93 -10.77 -6.16
C GLY A 126 0.62 -11.39 -6.65
N PHE A 127 0.02 -10.73 -7.65
CA PHE A 127 -1.14 -11.19 -8.45
C PHE A 127 -2.50 -11.33 -7.73
N ILE A 128 -2.55 -11.55 -6.42
CA ILE A 128 -3.81 -11.73 -5.66
C ILE A 128 -4.78 -10.55 -5.84
N GLY A 129 -4.27 -9.33 -5.93
CA GLY A 129 -5.12 -8.12 -6.05
C GLY A 129 -5.49 -7.74 -7.49
N ILE A 130 -4.99 -8.44 -8.50
CA ILE A 130 -5.18 -8.10 -9.92
C ILE A 130 -5.97 -9.18 -10.66
N VAL A 131 -5.83 -10.45 -10.25
CA VAL A 131 -6.62 -11.59 -10.75
C VAL A 131 -8.02 -11.54 -10.16
#